data_AF-A0A957K751-F1
#
_entry.id   AF-A0A957K751-F1
#
_cell.length_a   1.000
_cell.length_b   1.000
_cell.length_c   1.000
_cell.angle_alpha   90.00
_cell.angle_beta   90.00
_cell.angle_gamma   90.00
#
_symmetry.space_group_name_H-M   'P 1'
#
loop_
_entity.id
_entity.type
_entity.pdbx_description
1 polymer ?
#
loop_
_entity_poly.entity_id
_entity_poly.type
_entity_poly.pdbx_seq_one_letter_code
_entity_poly.pdbx_strand_id
1 'polypeptide(L)'
;MEFTIPEINLIMILPVVIVLVTGILILVFDLVLKPERKNLLSWLSLAGMFVALVQAGSAWGQDYATFIPEGGHAMIVGDNYSHFLNIIFLLTGIITILISNHYIEEGRVEAKGEYYMLLLFSISGMMLMGMAN
;
A
#
# COMPACT_ATOMS: atom_id res chain seq x y z
N MET A 1 9.79 -24.18 -29.73
CA MET A 1 9.65 -23.71 -28.35
C MET A 1 8.21 -23.29 -28.19
N GLU A 2 7.40 -24.09 -27.52
CA GLU A 2 6.04 -23.67 -27.13
C GLU A 2 6.20 -22.60 -26.05
N PHE A 3 5.68 -21.40 -26.33
CA PHE A 3 5.61 -20.31 -25.36
C PHE A 3 4.45 -20.61 -24.40
N THR A 4 4.77 -20.89 -23.14
CA THR A 4 3.78 -21.10 -22.09
C THR A 4 3.55 -19.78 -21.37
N ILE A 5 2.28 -19.38 -21.24
CA ILE A 5 1.95 -18.10 -20.58
C ILE A 5 2.25 -18.26 -19.10
N PRO A 6 3.09 -17.39 -18.50
CA PRO A 6 3.38 -17.45 -17.07
C PRO A 6 2.09 -17.23 -16.26
N GLU A 7 1.93 -17.98 -15.17
CA GLU A 7 0.80 -17.80 -14.28
C GLU A 7 0.91 -16.45 -13.55
N ILE A 8 -0.03 -15.54 -13.85
CA ILE A 8 -0.11 -14.23 -13.22
C ILE A 8 -1.38 -14.19 -12.38
N ASN A 9 -1.21 -14.15 -11.07
CA ASN A 9 -2.33 -13.92 -10.16
C ASN A 9 -2.20 -12.52 -9.53
N LEU A 10 -3.09 -11.61 -9.97
CA LEU A 10 -3.13 -10.21 -9.54
C LEU A 10 -3.84 -10.02 -8.19
N ILE A 11 -4.68 -10.97 -7.77
CA ILE A 11 -5.42 -10.87 -6.50
C ILE A 11 -4.47 -10.87 -5.30
N MET A 12 -3.28 -11.43 -5.51
CA MET A 12 -2.22 -11.63 -4.55
C MET A 12 -1.45 -10.34 -4.19
N ILE A 13 -1.33 -9.41 -5.13
CA ILE A 13 -0.70 -8.10 -4.91
C ILE A 13 -1.73 -7.00 -4.61
N LEU A 14 -3.00 -7.37 -4.47
CA LEU A 14 -4.09 -6.44 -4.26
C LEU A 14 -3.90 -5.49 -3.05
N PRO A 15 -3.37 -5.88 -1.87
CA PRO A 15 -3.22 -4.93 -0.77
C PRO A 15 -2.18 -3.86 -1.10
N VAL A 16 -1.09 -4.23 -1.79
CA VAL A 16 -0.07 -3.30 -2.30
C VAL A 16 -0.71 -2.34 -3.32
N VAL A 17 -1.49 -2.87 -4.26
CA VAL A 17 -2.16 -2.08 -5.30
C VAL A 17 -3.15 -1.09 -4.68
N ILE A 18 -3.90 -1.48 -3.66
CA ILE A 18 -4.83 -0.58 -2.94
C ILE A 18 -4.06 0.60 -2.34
N VAL A 19 -2.96 0.36 -1.63
CA VAL A 19 -2.15 1.42 -1.02
C VAL A 19 -1.55 2.33 -2.09
N LEU A 20 -1.00 1.75 -3.17
CA LEU A 20 -0.37 2.49 -4.25
C LEU A 20 -1.39 3.37 -5.00
N VAL A 21 -2.56 2.82 -5.34
CA VAL A 21 -3.66 3.57 -5.98
C VAL A 21 -4.15 4.67 -5.04
N THR A 22 -4.26 4.41 -3.74
CA THR A 22 -4.63 5.44 -2.76
C THR A 22 -3.64 6.60 -2.76
N GLY A 23 -2.32 6.32 -2.80
CA GLY A 23 -1.28 7.34 -2.90
C GLY A 23 -1.40 8.19 -4.16
N ILE A 24 -1.68 7.56 -5.32
CA ILE A 24 -1.95 8.28 -6.58
C ILE A 24 -3.20 9.16 -6.45
N LEU A 25 -4.29 8.64 -5.88
CA LEU A 25 -5.51 9.40 -5.68
C LEU A 25 -5.29 10.62 -4.79
N ILE A 26 -4.48 10.50 -3.73
CA ILE A 26 -4.12 11.64 -2.87
C ILE A 26 -3.36 12.69 -3.65
N LEU A 27 -2.44 12.31 -4.53
CA LEU A 27 -1.72 13.26 -5.39
C LEU A 27 -2.69 14.02 -6.30
N VAL A 28 -3.60 13.30 -6.96
CA VAL A 28 -4.62 13.91 -7.83
C VAL A 28 -5.55 14.84 -7.04
N PHE A 29 -6.00 14.41 -5.86
CA PHE A 29 -6.88 15.21 -5.02
C PHE A 29 -6.17 16.40 -4.39
N ASP A 30 -4.89 16.30 -4.03
CA ASP A 30 -4.13 17.43 -3.50
C ASP A 30 -3.98 18.56 -4.53
N LEU A 31 -3.88 18.21 -5.82
CA LEU A 31 -3.85 19.18 -6.92
C LEU A 31 -5.20 19.90 -7.12
N VAL A 32 -6.32 19.19 -6.90
CA VAL A 32 -7.68 19.70 -7.20
C VAL A 32 -8.34 20.36 -5.98
N LEU A 33 -8.03 19.92 -4.76
CA LEU A 33 -8.69 20.38 -3.55
C LEU A 33 -8.15 21.73 -3.06
N LYS A 34 -9.09 22.58 -2.61
CA LYS A 34 -8.77 23.83 -1.92
C LYS A 34 -8.12 23.55 -0.55
N PRO A 35 -7.29 24.47 -0.02
CA PRO A 35 -6.62 24.31 1.28
C PRO A 35 -7.55 23.91 2.44
N GLU A 36 -8.77 24.46 2.46
CA GLU A 36 -9.81 24.21 3.47
C GLU A 36 -10.26 22.74 3.54
N ARG A 37 -10.16 21.99 2.43
CA ARG A 37 -10.61 20.59 2.32
C ARG A 37 -9.47 19.58 2.41
N LYS A 38 -8.22 20.02 2.64
CA LYS A 38 -7.06 19.11 2.68
C LYS A 38 -7.10 18.10 3.82
N ASN A 39 -7.92 18.31 4.85
CA ASN A 39 -8.18 17.29 5.89
C ASN A 39 -8.84 16.02 5.32
N LEU A 40 -9.52 16.11 4.16
CA LEU A 40 -10.08 14.94 3.48
C LEU A 40 -8.99 13.95 3.01
N LEU A 41 -7.77 14.44 2.74
CA LEU A 41 -6.66 13.60 2.30
C LEU A 41 -6.20 12.64 3.40
N SER A 42 -6.20 13.08 4.65
CA SER A 42 -5.88 12.25 5.81
C SER A 42 -6.90 11.11 5.98
N TRP A 43 -8.20 11.45 5.90
CA TRP A 43 -9.28 10.45 5.94
C TRP A 43 -9.24 9.47 4.78
N LEU A 44 -8.93 9.94 3.57
CA LEU A 44 -8.77 9.09 2.40
C LEU A 44 -7.57 8.12 2.56
N SER A 45 -6.46 8.61 3.11
CA SER A 45 -5.28 7.80 3.41
C SER A 45 -5.59 6.71 4.41
N LEU A 46 -6.27 7.05 5.52
CA LEU A 46 -6.71 6.09 6.52
C LEU A 46 -7.66 5.04 5.93
N ALA A 47 -8.63 5.47 5.13
CA ALA A 47 -9.58 4.56 4.50
C ALA A 47 -8.87 3.56 3.57
N GLY A 48 -7.97 4.03 2.70
CA GLY A 48 -7.21 3.15 1.80
C GLY A 48 -6.32 2.17 2.55
N MET A 49 -5.63 2.62 3.60
CA MET A 49 -4.81 1.76 4.46
C MET A 49 -5.64 0.72 5.21
N PHE A 50 -6.81 1.10 5.70
CA PHE A 50 -7.71 0.18 6.40
C PHE A 50 -8.28 -0.89 5.45
N VAL A 51 -8.67 -0.51 4.22
CA VAL A 51 -9.13 -1.46 3.20
C VAL A 51 -8.01 -2.43 2.83
N ALA A 52 -6.77 -1.94 2.65
CA ALA A 52 -5.62 -2.79 2.41
C ALA A 52 -5.33 -3.75 3.57
N LEU A 53 -5.50 -3.29 4.82
CA LEU A 53 -5.33 -4.11 6.02
C LEU A 53 -6.36 -5.24 6.12
N VAL A 54 -7.63 -4.94 5.85
CA VAL A 54 -8.70 -5.96 5.83
C VAL A 54 -8.44 -6.99 4.73
N GLN A 55 -8.01 -6.54 3.56
CA GLN A 55 -7.64 -7.44 2.46
C GLN A 55 -6.47 -8.33 2.87
N ALA A 56 -5.39 -7.75 3.42
CA ALA A 56 -4.21 -8.51 3.82
C ALA A 56 -4.55 -9.56 4.90
N GLY A 57 -5.42 -9.20 5.85
CA GLY A 57 -5.95 -10.14 6.84
C GLY A 57 -6.77 -11.28 6.24
N SER A 58 -7.54 -11.01 5.17
CA SER A 58 -8.31 -12.06 4.47
C SER A 58 -7.44 -13.05 3.68
N ALA A 59 -6.21 -12.64 3.33
CA ALA A 59 -5.24 -13.49 2.64
C ALA A 59 -4.42 -14.37 3.61
N TRP A 60 -4.63 -14.25 4.92
CA TRP A 60 -3.90 -15.02 5.92
C TRP A 60 -4.11 -16.53 5.77
N GLY A 61 -3.03 -17.31 5.83
CA GLY A 61 -3.06 -18.76 5.63
C GLY A 61 -3.24 -19.19 4.17
N GLN A 62 -3.25 -18.24 3.22
CA GLN A 62 -3.14 -18.52 1.79
C GLN A 62 -1.68 -18.31 1.40
N ASP A 63 -0.98 -19.42 1.13
CA ASP A 63 0.37 -19.36 0.58
C ASP A 63 0.29 -19.24 -0.93
N TYR A 64 1.04 -18.32 -1.50
CA TYR A 64 1.03 -18.12 -2.92
C TYR A 64 2.32 -17.58 -3.51
N ALA A 65 2.49 -17.89 -4.80
CA ALA A 65 3.59 -17.42 -5.63
C ALA A 65 3.00 -16.88 -6.95
N THR A 66 3.51 -15.75 -7.44
CA THR A 66 3.07 -15.12 -8.69
C THR A 66 4.25 -14.53 -9.45
N PHE A 67 4.05 -14.23 -10.73
CA PHE A 67 5.10 -13.80 -11.66
C PHE A 67 6.24 -14.81 -11.76
N ILE A 68 5.91 -16.06 -12.12
CA ILE A 68 6.89 -17.15 -12.29
C ILE A 68 7.38 -17.15 -13.74
N PRO A 69 8.66 -16.85 -14.02
CA PRO A 69 9.22 -16.93 -15.37
C PRO A 69 9.42 -18.39 -15.81
N GLU A 70 9.46 -18.65 -17.12
CA GLU A 70 9.79 -19.98 -17.65
C GLU A 70 11.17 -20.44 -17.15
N GLY A 71 11.20 -21.56 -16.41
CA GLY A 71 12.43 -22.12 -15.83
C GLY A 71 13.02 -21.32 -14.67
N GLY A 72 12.30 -20.34 -14.12
CA GLY A 72 12.74 -19.47 -13.02
C GLY A 72 12.02 -19.71 -11.69
N HIS A 73 12.38 -18.90 -10.69
CA HIS A 73 11.70 -18.86 -9.40
C HIS A 73 10.61 -17.78 -9.39
N ALA A 74 9.64 -17.93 -8.49
CA ALA A 74 8.63 -16.90 -8.27
C ALA A 74 9.31 -15.60 -7.80
N MET A 75 8.98 -14.49 -8.46
CA MET A 75 9.51 -13.16 -8.09
C MET A 75 8.81 -12.58 -6.87
N ILE A 76 7.54 -12.95 -6.67
CA ILE A 76 6.72 -12.52 -5.55
C ILE A 76 6.16 -13.76 -4.87
N VAL A 77 6.47 -13.89 -3.58
CA VAL A 77 5.96 -14.95 -2.71
C VAL A 77 5.21 -14.28 -1.55
N GLY A 78 3.95 -14.67 -1.37
CA GLY A 78 3.12 -14.29 -0.24
C GLY A 78 2.92 -15.51 0.65
N ASP A 79 3.84 -15.73 1.57
CA ASP A 79 3.68 -16.69 2.64
C ASP A 79 3.20 -15.99 3.93
N ASN A 80 2.97 -16.77 4.99
CA ASN A 80 2.56 -16.20 6.28
C ASN A 80 3.57 -15.19 6.86
N TYR A 81 4.86 -15.26 6.50
CA TYR A 81 5.86 -14.30 6.94
C TYR A 81 5.70 -12.95 6.23
N SER A 82 5.57 -12.95 4.90
CA SER A 82 5.29 -11.75 4.11
C SER A 82 3.96 -11.11 4.51
N HIS A 83 2.92 -11.91 4.75
CA HIS A 83 1.62 -11.43 5.26
C HIS A 83 1.76 -10.74 6.62
N PHE A 84 2.53 -11.33 7.54
CA PHE A 84 2.81 -10.73 8.84
C PHE A 84 3.52 -9.38 8.72
N LEU A 85 4.56 -9.28 7.89
CA LEU A 85 5.25 -8.02 7.63
C LEU A 85 4.31 -6.96 7.02
N ASN A 86 3.51 -7.36 6.03
CA ASN A 86 2.53 -6.46 5.40
C ASN A 86 1.54 -5.90 6.42
N ILE A 87 1.00 -6.73 7.32
CA ILE A 87 0.12 -6.28 8.40
C ILE A 87 0.84 -5.28 9.31
N ILE A 88 2.10 -5.55 9.68
CA ILE A 88 2.89 -4.61 10.49
C ILE A 88 3.05 -3.27 9.76
N PHE A 89 3.48 -3.27 8.50
CA PHE A 89 3.66 -2.04 7.73
C PHE A 89 2.36 -1.24 7.58
N LEU A 90 1.24 -1.93 7.39
CA LEU A 90 -0.07 -1.28 7.31
C LEU A 90 -0.47 -0.66 8.66
N LEU A 91 -0.29 -1.38 9.77
CA LEU A 91 -0.57 -0.87 11.11
C LEU A 91 0.33 0.32 11.47
N THR A 92 1.63 0.25 11.19
CA THR A 92 2.54 1.37 11.44
C THR A 92 2.15 2.58 10.61
N GLY A 93 1.83 2.40 9.32
CA GLY A 93 1.34 3.49 8.48
C GLY A 93 0.06 4.15 9.00
N ILE A 94 -0.92 3.35 9.47
CA ILE A 94 -2.16 3.88 10.08
C ILE A 94 -1.84 4.71 11.32
N ILE A 95 -1.00 4.19 12.23
CA ILE A 95 -0.61 4.90 13.46
C ILE A 95 0.15 6.19 13.11
N THR A 96 1.05 6.15 12.14
CA THR A 96 1.79 7.33 11.66
C THR A 96 0.84 8.40 11.11
N ILE A 97 -0.19 8.02 10.33
CA ILE A 97 -1.20 8.96 9.84
C ILE A 97 -1.97 9.60 11.01
N LEU A 98 -2.41 8.81 12.00
CA LEU A 98 -3.15 9.31 13.15
C LEU A 98 -2.33 10.31 13.99
N ILE A 99 -1.05 9.99 14.25
CA ILE A 99 -0.16 10.87 15.03
C ILE A 99 0.18 12.14 14.23
N SER A 100 0.50 12.00 12.95
CA SER A 100 0.90 13.12 12.09
C SER A 100 -0.23 14.10 11.80
N ASN A 101 -1.49 13.65 11.79
CA ASN A 101 -2.64 14.50 11.46
C ASN A 101 -2.70 15.75 12.35
N HIS A 102 -2.48 15.59 13.65
CA HIS A 102 -2.46 16.71 14.59
C HIS A 102 -1.32 17.69 14.28
N TYR A 103 -0.12 17.18 14.02
CA TYR A 103 1.06 17.97 13.66
C TYR A 103 0.88 18.78 12.36
N ILE A 104 0.19 18.18 11.38
CA ILE A 104 -0.08 18.78 10.07
C ILE A 104 -1.21 19.81 10.16
N GLU A 105 -2.21 19.58 11.01
CA GLU A 105 -3.29 20.52 11.27
C GLU A 105 -2.83 21.78 12.00
N GLU A 106 -1.82 21.68 12.87
CA GLU A 106 -1.17 22.82 13.52
C GLU A 106 -0.39 23.75 12.57
N GLY A 107 -0.36 23.45 11.26
CA GLY A 107 0.29 24.29 10.25
C GLY A 107 1.82 24.15 10.20
N ARG A 108 2.38 23.13 10.86
CA ARG A 108 3.82 22.85 10.83
C ARG A 108 4.29 22.21 9.52
N VAL A 109 3.36 21.81 8.66
CA VAL A 109 3.61 21.22 7.34
C VAL A 109 2.63 21.84 6.33
N GLU A 110 3.17 22.58 5.37
CA GLU A 110 2.37 23.24 4.33
C GLU A 110 1.91 22.25 3.24
N ALA A 111 2.74 21.25 2.93
CA ALA A 111 2.51 20.25 1.88
C ALA A 111 1.79 18.99 2.41
N LYS A 112 0.52 19.14 2.83
CA LYS A 112 -0.26 18.05 3.45
C LYS A 112 -0.42 16.81 2.56
N GLY A 113 -0.76 16.99 1.29
CA GLY A 113 -0.98 15.87 0.37
C GLY A 113 0.29 15.13 0.00
N GLU A 114 1.39 15.87 -0.23
CA GLU A 114 2.70 15.28 -0.52
C GLU A 114 3.17 14.37 0.63
N TYR A 115 2.99 14.80 1.87
CA TYR A 115 3.32 13.99 3.04
C TYR A 115 2.61 12.63 3.02
N TYR A 116 1.28 12.62 2.85
CA TYR A 116 0.51 11.37 2.85
C TYR A 116 0.81 10.50 1.62
N MET A 117 1.00 11.11 0.45
CA MET A 117 1.37 10.40 -0.78
C MET A 117 2.72 9.69 -0.63
N LEU A 118 3.75 10.39 -0.16
CA LEU A 118 5.08 9.81 0.05
C LEU A 118 5.05 8.71 1.12
N LEU A 119 4.26 8.90 2.17
CA LEU A 119 4.06 7.87 3.19
C LEU A 119 3.46 6.59 2.59
N LEU A 120 2.37 6.70 1.84
CA LEU A 120 1.73 5.53 1.23
C LEU A 120 2.63 4.85 0.19
N PHE A 121 3.36 5.61 -0.62
CA PHE A 121 4.34 5.06 -1.55
C PHE A 121 5.47 4.32 -0.82
N SER A 122 5.97 4.86 0.28
CA SER A 122 6.94 4.18 1.14
C SER A 122 6.40 2.87 1.71
N ILE A 123 5.17 2.87 2.26
CA ILE A 123 4.51 1.64 2.74
C ILE A 123 4.37 0.62 1.59
N SER A 124 3.90 1.04 0.41
CA SER A 124 3.73 0.13 -0.73
C SER A 124 5.05 -0.51 -1.17
N GLY A 125 6.15 0.26 -1.13
CA GLY A 125 7.49 -0.24 -1.42
C GLY A 125 7.97 -1.25 -0.37
N MET A 126 7.78 -0.96 0.92
CA MET A 126 8.12 -1.89 2.00
C MET A 126 7.33 -3.20 1.91
N MET A 127 6.05 -3.13 1.55
CA MET A 127 5.23 -4.32 1.34
C MET A 127 5.74 -5.18 0.17
N LEU A 128 6.09 -4.55 -0.96
CA LEU A 128 6.70 -5.26 -2.09
C LEU A 128 8.03 -5.91 -1.71
N MET A 129 8.89 -5.22 -0.97
CA MET A 129 10.15 -5.78 -0.49
C MET A 129 9.93 -6.97 0.45
N GLY A 130 8.89 -6.94 1.29
CA GLY A 130 8.54 -8.04 2.18
C GLY A 130 8.04 -9.30 1.48
N MET A 131 7.64 -9.20 0.22
CA MET A 131 7.17 -10.31 -0.61
C MET A 131 8.18 -10.75 -1.69
N ALA A 132 9.32 -10.06 -1.79
CA ALA A 132 10.32 -10.34 -2.82
C ALA A 132 11.10 -11.62 -2.49
N ASN A 133 11.27 -12.48 -3.50
CA ASN A 133 11.98 -13.76 -3.41
C ASN A 133 13.16 -13.82 -4.38
#